data_AF-Q8E7Z5-F1
#
_entry.id   AF-Q8E7Z5-F1
#
_cell.length_a   1.000
_cell.length_b   1.000
_cell.length_c   1.000
_cell.angle_alpha   90.00
_cell.angle_beta   90.00
_cell.angle_gamma   90.00
#
_symmetry.space_group_name_H-M   'P 1'
#
loop_
_entity.id
_entity.type
_entity.pdbx_description
1 polymer ?
#
loop_
_entity_poly.entity_id
_entity_poly.type
_entity_poly.pdbx_seq_one_letter_code
_entity_poly.pdbx_strand_id
1 'polypeptide(L)'
;MEEEKTKNPNHGGFRPGAGRKTKYEKTVVMRVPEKYKEAIQALITHLDDTAMIDKSYRASESEPVYLRSLQDKKQHIIFRTEPMLPKT
;
A
#
# COMPACT_ATOMS: atom_id res chain seq x y z
N MET A 1 9.80 -36.78 -12.28
CA MET A 1 10.31 -35.70 -11.43
C MET A 1 10.67 -34.56 -12.36
N GLU A 2 9.82 -33.53 -12.42
CA GLU A 2 10.08 -32.35 -13.24
C GLU A 2 11.10 -31.46 -12.52
N GLU A 3 12.20 -31.15 -13.19
CA GLU A 3 13.24 -30.24 -12.68
C GLU A 3 12.77 -28.79 -12.82
N GLU A 4 12.57 -28.10 -11.69
CA GLU A 4 12.47 -26.64 -11.67
C GLU A 4 13.81 -26.01 -12.06
N LYS A 5 13.91 -25.49 -13.28
CA LYS A 5 15.03 -24.64 -13.70
C LYS A 5 15.07 -23.36 -12.86
N THR A 6 16.00 -23.30 -11.92
CA THR A 6 16.34 -22.09 -11.17
C THR A 6 16.89 -21.03 -12.11
N LYS A 7 16.15 -19.93 -12.26
CA LYS A 7 16.62 -18.74 -13.01
C LYS A 7 17.77 -18.11 -12.22
N ASN A 8 19.00 -18.23 -12.71
CA ASN A 8 20.16 -17.55 -12.13
C ASN A 8 19.99 -16.02 -12.27
N PRO A 9 19.83 -15.25 -11.17
CA PRO A 9 19.91 -13.81 -11.25
C PRO A 9 21.38 -13.44 -11.42
N ASN A 10 21.77 -13.16 -12.66
CA ASN A 10 23.15 -12.85 -13.06
C ASN A 10 23.53 -11.41 -12.66
N HIS A 11 23.42 -11.08 -11.37
CA HIS A 11 23.79 -9.79 -10.80
C HIS A 11 24.86 -10.02 -9.74
N GLY A 12 26.04 -9.42 -9.94
CA GLY A 12 27.15 -9.53 -8.99
C GLY A 12 26.72 -9.09 -7.58
N GLY A 13 27.12 -9.84 -6.56
CA GLY A 13 26.86 -9.52 -5.15
C GLY A 13 25.61 -10.16 -4.52
N PHE A 14 24.84 -10.95 -5.28
CA PHE A 14 23.74 -11.72 -4.69
C PHE A 14 24.28 -12.86 -3.81
N ARG A 15 24.02 -12.79 -2.51
CA ARG A 15 24.15 -13.92 -1.56
C ARG A 15 22.84 -14.05 -0.78
N PRO A 16 22.44 -15.25 -0.34
CA PRO A 16 21.30 -15.41 0.54
C PRO A 16 21.45 -14.50 1.78
N GLY A 17 20.50 -13.60 2.01
CA GLY A 17 20.56 -12.61 3.10
C GLY A 17 21.41 -11.36 2.82
N ALA A 18 21.93 -11.16 1.61
CA ALA A 18 22.56 -9.92 1.20
C ALA A 18 21.53 -8.80 0.98
N GLY A 19 21.90 -7.57 1.34
CA GLY A 19 21.03 -6.38 1.29
C GLY A 19 20.52 -5.97 2.67
N ARG A 20 20.21 -4.69 2.82
CA ARG A 20 19.61 -4.16 4.05
C ARG A 20 18.15 -4.63 4.12
N LYS A 21 17.76 -5.33 5.18
CA LYS A 21 16.36 -5.68 5.43
C LYS A 21 15.53 -4.39 5.44
N THR A 22 14.51 -4.33 4.60
CA THR A 22 13.56 -3.21 4.57
C THR A 22 12.74 -3.23 5.86
N LYS A 23 12.36 -2.04 6.36
CA LYS A 23 11.39 -1.92 7.47
C LYS A 23 10.02 -2.49 7.07
N TYR A 24 9.72 -2.43 5.78
CA TYR A 24 8.48 -2.87 5.17
C TYR A 24 8.65 -4.23 4.50
N GLU A 25 7.53 -4.91 4.28
CA GLU A 25 7.47 -6.06 3.36
C GLU A 25 7.86 -5.66 1.92
N LYS A 26 7.80 -6.60 0.99
CA LYS A 26 8.19 -6.39 -0.42
C LYS A 26 7.48 -5.17 -1.03
N THR A 27 8.22 -4.08 -1.25
CA THR A 27 7.70 -2.84 -1.85
C THR A 27 7.74 -2.86 -3.37
N VAL A 28 6.81 -2.16 -4.02
CA VAL A 28 6.79 -1.96 -5.48
C VAL A 28 6.95 -0.47 -5.78
N VAL A 29 7.73 -0.15 -6.81
CA VAL A 29 7.80 1.22 -7.36
C VAL A 29 6.71 1.38 -8.40
N MET A 30 5.78 2.31 -8.18
CA MET A 30 4.69 2.62 -9.10
C MET A 30 4.75 4.07 -9.57
N ARG A 31 4.37 4.31 -10.83
CA ARG A 31 4.20 5.66 -11.38
C ARG A 31 2.79 6.14 -11.10
N VAL A 32 2.66 7.35 -10.57
CA VAL A 32 1.38 7.94 -10.22
C VAL A 32 1.32 9.39 -10.72
N PRO A 33 0.14 9.89 -11.14
CA PRO A 33 -0.01 11.30 -11.47
C PRO A 33 0.33 12.19 -10.28
N GLU A 34 1.06 13.28 -10.52
CA GLU A 34 1.49 14.20 -9.44
C GLU A 34 0.30 14.79 -8.67
N LYS A 35 -0.81 15.05 -9.37
CA LYS A 35 -2.07 15.52 -8.76
C LYS A 35 -2.63 14.58 -7.68
N TYR A 36 -2.25 13.30 -7.71
CA TYR A 36 -2.72 12.28 -6.76
C TYR A 36 -1.70 11.97 -5.66
N LYS A 37 -0.51 12.58 -5.70
CA LYS A 37 0.56 12.29 -4.74
C LYS A 37 0.10 12.44 -3.29
N GLU A 38 -0.57 13.55 -2.98
CA GLU A 38 -1.06 13.87 -1.63
C GLU A 38 -2.14 12.88 -1.17
N ALA A 39 -3.10 12.58 -2.05
CA ALA A 39 -4.13 11.56 -1.82
C ALA A 39 -3.54 10.18 -1.52
N ILE A 40 -2.52 9.76 -2.26
CA ILE A 40 -1.86 8.47 -2.07
C ILE A 40 -1.06 8.43 -0.76
N GLN A 41 -0.35 9.52 -0.43
CA GLN A 41 0.35 9.63 0.83
C GLN A 41 -0.62 9.55 2.01
N ALA A 42 -1.74 10.26 1.94
CA ALA A 42 -2.77 10.21 2.97
C ALA A 42 -3.42 8.83 3.08
N LEU A 43 -3.63 8.12 1.96
CA LEU A 43 -4.11 6.74 1.97
C LEU A 43 -3.12 5.82 2.69
N ILE A 44 -1.82 5.90 2.37
CA ILE A 44 -0.81 5.06 3.01
C ILE A 44 -0.78 5.33 4.52
N THR A 45 -0.79 6.59 4.93
CA THR A 45 -0.85 6.96 6.35
C THR A 45 -2.11 6.39 7.02
N HIS A 46 -3.28 6.53 6.39
CA HIS A 46 -4.52 5.97 6.93
C HIS A 46 -4.44 4.45 7.10
N LEU A 47 -3.85 3.74 6.13
CA LEU A 47 -3.65 2.28 6.23
C LEU A 47 -2.68 1.90 7.35
N ASP A 48 -1.61 2.67 7.54
CA ASP A 48 -0.66 2.46 8.64
C ASP A 48 -1.33 2.71 10.01
N ASP A 49 -2.17 3.75 10.11
CA ASP A 49 -2.91 4.10 11.33
C ASP A 49 -4.01 3.08 11.67
N THR A 50 -4.64 2.49 10.65
CA THR A 50 -5.74 1.51 10.81
C THR A 50 -5.28 0.06 10.75
N ALA A 51 -3.98 -0.21 10.74
CA ALA A 51 -3.41 -1.56 10.64
C ALA A 51 -3.88 -2.54 11.73
N MET A 52 -4.32 -2.02 12.88
CA MET A 52 -4.80 -2.81 14.03
C MET A 52 -6.33 -3.01 14.05
N ILE A 53 -7.08 -2.45 13.09
CA ILE A 53 -8.54 -2.59 13.06
C ILE A 53 -8.91 -4.04 12.75
N ASP A 54 -9.49 -4.70 13.74
CA ASP A 54 -10.06 -6.05 13.65
C ASP A 54 -11.53 -6.05 14.12
N LYS A 55 -12.12 -7.24 14.31
CA LYS A 55 -13.52 -7.44 14.70
C LYS A 55 -13.91 -6.74 16.02
N SER A 56 -12.94 -6.37 16.85
CA SER A 56 -13.15 -5.68 18.12
C SER A 56 -13.10 -4.15 18.00
N TYR A 57 -12.67 -3.61 16.86
CA TYR A 57 -12.59 -2.17 16.62
C TYR A 57 -13.75 -1.66 15.77
N ARG A 58 -14.05 -0.38 15.91
CA ARG A 58 -15.03 0.32 15.07
C ARG A 58 -14.40 0.76 13.75
N ALA A 59 -15.25 1.06 12.77
CA ALA A 59 -14.82 1.71 11.55
C ALA A 59 -14.10 3.04 11.85
N SER A 60 -13.03 3.32 11.12
CA SER A 60 -12.27 4.57 11.20
C SER A 60 -12.32 5.27 9.85
N GLU A 61 -12.58 6.58 9.89
CA GLU A 61 -12.59 7.45 8.72
C GLU A 61 -11.44 8.45 8.81
N SER A 62 -10.82 8.76 7.69
CA SER A 62 -9.77 9.79 7.60
C SER A 62 -10.38 11.20 7.56
N GLU A 63 -9.54 12.20 7.81
CA GLU A 63 -9.87 13.57 7.42
C GLU A 63 -10.06 13.67 5.89
N PRO A 64 -10.92 14.58 5.39
CA PRO A 64 -11.10 14.79 3.96
C PRO A 64 -9.81 15.27 3.30
N VAL A 65 -9.36 14.55 2.26
CA VAL A 65 -8.21 14.95 1.46
C VAL A 65 -8.70 15.64 0.19
N TYR A 66 -8.38 16.91 0.05
CA TYR A 66 -8.75 17.69 -1.12
C TYR A 66 -7.81 17.40 -2.28
N LEU A 67 -8.37 17.20 -3.47
CA LEU A 67 -7.58 17.09 -4.68
C LEU A 67 -8.30 17.69 -5.89
N ARG A 68 -7.53 17.86 -6.98
CA ARG A 68 -8.09 18.08 -8.31
C ARG A 68 -7.93 16.81 -9.13
N SER A 69 -9.02 16.37 -9.75
CA SER A 69 -8.97 15.22 -10.65
C SER A 69 -8.08 15.51 -11.86
N LEU A 70 -7.77 14.47 -12.65
CA LEU A 70 -7.07 14.66 -13.92
C LEU A 70 -7.82 15.60 -14.87
N GLN A 71 -9.15 15.65 -14.80
CA GLN A 71 -10.03 16.57 -15.52
C GLN A 71 -10.24 17.91 -14.79
N ASP A 72 -9.38 18.24 -13.83
CA ASP A 72 -9.35 19.48 -13.05
C ASP A 72 -10.58 19.76 -12.17
N LYS A 73 -11.42 18.75 -11.93
CA LYS A 73 -12.57 18.89 -11.05
C LYS A 73 -12.12 18.88 -9.59
N LYS A 74 -12.61 19.83 -8.79
CA LYS A 74 -12.38 19.87 -7.35
C LYS A 74 -13.13 18.73 -6.68
N GLN A 75 -12.43 17.94 -5.89
CA GLN A 75 -12.96 16.79 -5.18
C GLN A 75 -12.35 16.73 -3.78
N HIS A 76 -13.00 16.03 -2.87
CA HIS A 76 -12.38 15.53 -1.66
C HIS A 76 -12.66 14.04 -1.56
N ILE A 77 -11.74 13.30 -0.96
CA ILE A 77 -11.87 11.87 -0.71
C ILE A 77 -11.72 11.62 0.79
N ILE A 78 -12.44 10.62 1.27
CA ILE A 78 -12.40 10.14 2.64
C ILE A 78 -12.10 8.65 2.55
N PHE A 79 -11.12 8.19 3.33
CA PHE A 79 -10.80 6.78 3.43
C PHE A 79 -11.51 6.20 4.64
N ARG A 80 -12.06 5.00 4.49
CA ARG A 80 -12.74 4.29 5.56
C ARG A 80 -12.19 2.88 5.65
N THR A 81 -11.73 2.52 6.85
CA THR A 81 -11.32 1.15 7.18
C THR A 81 -12.32 0.57 8.16
N GLU A 82 -12.85 -0.61 7.84
CA GLU A 82 -13.84 -1.29 8.66
C GLU A 82 -13.58 -2.80 8.70
N PRO A 83 -13.84 -3.44 9.85
CA PRO A 83 -13.56 -4.86 10.00
C PRO A 83 -14.50 -5.70 9.14
N MET A 84 -13.91 -6.70 8.46
CA MET A 84 -14.70 -7.65 7.69
C MET A 84 -15.33 -8.68 8.63
N LEU A 85 -16.65 -8.60 8.78
CA LEU A 85 -17.43 -9.62 9.48
C LEU A 85 -17.67 -10.82 8.54
N PRO A 86 -17.50 -12.07 9.02
CA PRO A 86 -17.82 -13.24 8.21
C PRO A 86 -19.32 -13.19 7.86
N LYS A 87 -19.63 -13.42 6.57
CA LYS A 87 -21.02 -13.62 6.15
C LYS A 87 -21.51 -14.93 6.77
N THR A 88 -22.48 -14.85 7.68
CA THR A 88 -23.26 -15.99 8.20
C THR A 88 -24.12 -16.61 7.12
#